data_AF-A0A4U3FBN3-F1
#
_entry.id   AF-A0A4U3FBN3-F1
#
_cell.length_a   1.000
_cell.length_b   1.000
_cell.length_c   1.000
_cell.angle_alpha   90.00
_cell.angle_beta   90.00
_cell.angle_gamma   90.00
#
_symmetry.space_group_name_H-M   'P 1'
#
loop_
_entity.id
_entity.type
_entity.pdbx_description
1 polymer ?
#
loop_
_entity_poly.entity_id
_entity_poly.type
_entity_poly.pdbx_seq_one_letter_code
_entity_poly.pdbx_strand_id
1 'polypeptide(L)'
;MRTSKERIAEFGQQHRAFPNLESLHAYRDLSKGNRSEYNIEVILCNTFVEGNSKMRITFLHARDINIGSLEGILALMIKINDVSKDQMEDINYRIVEEENLTFSFYCKDFDFEMI
;
A
#
# COMPACT_ATOMS: atom_id res chain seq x y z
N MET A 1 7.92 -20.20 1.55
CA MET A 1 7.72 -18.80 1.97
C MET A 1 8.31 -17.93 0.88
N ARG A 2 7.57 -16.97 0.31
CA ARG A 2 8.09 -16.07 -0.76
C ARG A 2 9.05 -15.05 -0.13
N THR A 3 10.12 -14.72 -0.84
CA THR A 3 11.04 -13.65 -0.47
C THR A 3 10.40 -12.27 -0.69
N SER A 4 10.88 -11.23 0.00
CA SER A 4 10.43 -9.85 -0.22
C SER A 4 10.51 -9.43 -1.69
N LYS A 5 11.60 -9.81 -2.37
CA LYS A 5 11.81 -9.51 -3.78
C LYS A 5 10.74 -10.15 -4.68
N GLU A 6 10.37 -11.40 -4.42
CA GLU A 6 9.32 -12.10 -5.18
C GLU A 6 7.95 -11.44 -4.96
N ARG A 7 7.62 -11.08 -3.71
CA ARG A 7 6.35 -10.42 -3.38
C ARG A 7 6.22 -9.04 -4.02
N ILE A 8 7.29 -8.23 -3.99
CA ILE A 8 7.32 -6.91 -4.64
C ILE A 8 7.18 -7.05 -6.16
N ALA A 9 7.85 -8.05 -6.75
CA ALA A 9 7.75 -8.30 -8.19
C ALA A 9 6.32 -8.73 -8.60
N GLU A 10 5.69 -9.61 -7.83
CA GLU A 10 4.31 -10.06 -8.05
C GLU A 10 3.31 -8.91 -7.90
N PHE A 11 3.45 -8.11 -6.84
CA PHE A 11 2.67 -6.89 -6.64
C PHE A 11 2.78 -5.97 -7.87
N GLY A 12 4.00 -5.68 -8.32
CA GLY A 12 4.24 -4.80 -9.46
C GLY A 12 3.68 -5.31 -10.78
N GLN A 13 3.50 -6.63 -10.95
CA GLN A 13 2.83 -7.21 -12.12
C GLN A 13 1.32 -6.98 -12.07
N GLN A 14 0.68 -7.19 -10.91
CA GLN A 14 -0.76 -7.05 -10.77
C GLN A 14 -1.20 -5.59 -10.71
N HIS A 15 -0.48 -4.75 -9.95
CA HIS A 15 -0.79 -3.34 -9.74
C HIS A 15 -0.94 -2.54 -11.05
N ARG A 16 -0.18 -2.89 -12.10
CA ARG A 16 -0.29 -2.25 -13.43
C ARG A 16 -1.67 -2.36 -14.06
N ALA A 17 -2.44 -3.38 -13.69
CA ALA A 17 -3.79 -3.57 -14.18
C ALA A 17 -4.84 -2.75 -13.42
N PHE A 18 -4.50 -2.13 -12.28
CA PHE A 18 -5.44 -1.41 -11.41
C PHE A 18 -4.89 -0.02 -11.07
N PRO A 19 -4.91 0.94 -12.02
CA PRO A 19 -4.27 2.23 -11.80
C PRO A 19 -5.10 3.20 -10.96
N ASN A 20 -6.43 3.06 -10.90
CA ASN A 20 -7.27 4.12 -10.32
C ASN A 20 -7.52 3.88 -8.83
N LEU A 21 -7.40 4.92 -8.01
CA LEU A 21 -7.75 4.87 -6.59
C LEU A 21 -9.27 4.87 -6.42
N GLU A 22 -9.81 3.84 -5.78
CA GLU A 22 -11.21 3.81 -5.34
C GLU A 22 -11.34 4.22 -3.87
N SER A 23 -10.48 3.69 -2.99
CA SER A 23 -10.49 4.10 -1.59
C SER A 23 -9.12 3.95 -0.93
N LEU A 24 -8.89 4.80 0.06
CA LEU A 24 -7.74 4.79 0.96
C LEU A 24 -8.26 4.88 2.39
N HIS A 25 -7.98 3.88 3.21
CA HIS A 25 -8.50 3.78 4.56
C HIS A 25 -7.38 3.48 5.55
N ALA A 26 -7.11 4.42 6.46
CA ALA A 26 -6.21 4.20 7.59
C ALA A 26 -7.03 3.91 8.85
N TYR A 27 -6.77 2.78 9.50
CA TYR A 27 -7.49 2.36 10.70
C TYR A 27 -6.55 1.74 11.73
N ARG A 28 -6.96 1.73 13.00
CA ARG A 28 -6.19 1.09 14.07
C ARG A 28 -7.12 0.50 15.11
N ASP A 29 -6.67 -0.59 15.73
CA ASP A 29 -7.38 -1.22 16.83
C ASP A 29 -6.91 -0.64 18.17
N LEU A 30 -7.73 0.22 18.77
CA LEU A 30 -7.42 0.86 20.05
C LEU A 30 -7.52 -0.10 21.25
N SER A 31 -8.12 -1.29 21.08
CA SER A 31 -8.30 -2.26 22.17
C SER A 31 -7.01 -3.00 22.54
N LYS A 32 -6.01 -3.02 21.65
CA LYS A 32 -4.75 -3.76 21.81
C LYS A 32 -3.62 -2.95 22.45
N GLY A 33 -3.94 -1.82 23.07
CA GLY A 33 -2.97 -0.95 23.78
C GLY A 33 -2.24 0.04 22.86
N ASN A 34 -1.35 0.83 23.48
CA ASN A 34 -0.67 2.04 22.95
C ASN A 34 0.31 1.79 21.79
N ARG A 35 -0.13 1.14 20.69
CA ARG A 35 0.63 1.14 19.45
C ARG A 35 0.11 2.26 18.56
N SER A 36 0.97 3.23 18.27
CA SER A 36 0.73 4.32 17.32
C SER A 36 0.67 3.85 15.85
N GLU A 37 0.55 2.55 15.64
CA GLU A 37 0.59 1.88 14.34
C GLU A 37 -0.81 1.84 13.73
N TYR A 38 -0.91 2.16 12.45
CA TYR A 38 -2.14 2.00 11.68
C TYR A 38 -2.01 0.79 10.76
N ASN A 39 -3.14 0.25 10.32
CA ASN A 39 -3.19 -0.48 9.06
C ASN A 39 -3.70 0.49 8.00
N ILE A 40 -3.19 0.33 6.78
CA ILE A 40 -3.66 1.09 5.62
C ILE A 40 -4.21 0.10 4.62
N GLU A 41 -5.46 0.28 4.24
CA GLU A 41 -6.08 -0.43 3.14
C GLU A 41 -6.22 0.52 1.94
N VAL A 42 -5.82 0.05 0.76
CA VAL A 42 -5.99 0.73 -0.51
C VAL A 42 -6.80 -0.18 -1.42
N ILE A 43 -7.87 0.34 -2.01
CA ILE A 43 -8.62 -0.34 -3.06
C ILE A 43 -8.35 0.39 -4.36
N LEU A 44 -7.83 -0.35 -5.34
CA LEU A 44 -7.60 0.12 -6.70
C LEU A 44 -8.56 -0.57 -7.67
N CYS A 45 -8.97 0.15 -8.71
CA CYS A 45 -9.88 -0.36 -9.72
C CYS A 45 -9.37 -0.11 -11.15
N ASN A 46 -9.82 -0.94 -12.08
CA ASN A 46 -9.64 -0.73 -13.50
C ASN A 46 -10.97 -0.30 -14.14
N THR A 47 -11.10 0.99 -14.42
CA THR A 47 -12.31 1.57 -15.03
C THR A 47 -12.43 1.29 -16.53
N PHE A 48 -11.41 0.69 -17.15
CA PHE A 48 -11.35 0.43 -18.60
C PHE A 48 -11.74 -1.00 -18.97
N VAL A 49 -11.99 -1.87 -17.98
CA VAL A 49 -12.30 -3.30 -18.21
C VAL A 49 -13.67 -3.62 -17.63
N GLU A 50 -14.52 -4.26 -18.43
CA GLU A 50 -15.81 -4.79 -17.96
C GLU A 50 -15.57 -5.88 -16.90
N GLY A 51 -16.23 -5.75 -15.74
CA GLY A 51 -16.15 -6.76 -14.67
C GLY A 51 -15.89 -6.23 -13.26
N ASN A 52 -15.68 -4.91 -13.09
CA ASN A 52 -15.49 -4.26 -11.79
C ASN A 52 -14.41 -4.93 -10.91
N SER A 53 -13.42 -5.59 -11.50
CA SER A 53 -12.34 -6.22 -10.74
C SER A 53 -11.54 -5.15 -10.00
N LYS A 54 -11.28 -5.41 -8.72
CA LYS A 54 -10.53 -4.49 -7.85
C LYS A 54 -9.37 -5.22 -7.22
N MET A 55 -8.35 -4.45 -6.88
CA MET A 55 -7.22 -4.93 -6.10
C MET A 55 -7.31 -4.30 -4.72
N ARG A 56 -7.40 -5.13 -3.68
CA ARG A 56 -7.21 -4.68 -2.30
C ARG A 56 -5.74 -4.84 -1.94
N ILE A 57 -5.17 -3.82 -1.34
CA ILE A 57 -3.81 -3.82 -0.81
C ILE A 57 -3.89 -3.45 0.67
N THR A 58 -3.33 -4.29 1.53
CA THR A 58 -3.32 -4.10 2.98
C THR A 58 -1.90 -3.94 3.46
N PHE A 59 -1.58 -2.82 4.09
CA PHE A 59 -0.30 -2.55 4.73
C PHE A 59 -0.45 -2.63 6.23
N LEU A 60 0.36 -3.48 6.87
CA LEU A 60 0.28 -3.79 8.28
C LEU A 60 1.30 -2.98 9.10
N HIS A 61 0.83 -2.44 10.21
CA HIS A 61 1.66 -1.68 11.15
C HIS A 61 2.39 -0.50 10.49
N ALA A 62 1.66 0.29 9.71
CA ALA A 62 2.11 1.51 9.08
C ALA A 62 2.51 2.58 10.11
N ARG A 63 3.62 3.25 9.84
CA ARG A 63 4.20 4.35 10.63
C ARG A 63 4.67 5.48 9.70
N ASP A 64 4.86 6.67 10.28
CA ASP A 64 5.28 7.89 9.57
C ASP A 64 4.44 8.18 8.32
N ILE A 65 3.12 8.15 8.51
CA ILE A 65 2.14 8.27 7.44
C ILE A 65 2.02 9.72 7.03
N ASN A 66 2.39 9.99 5.78
CA ASN A 66 2.17 11.27 5.11
C ASN A 66 1.09 11.06 4.07
N ILE A 67 0.02 11.86 4.14
CA ILE A 67 -1.06 11.91 3.15
C ILE A 67 -1.01 13.29 2.48
N GLY A 68 -0.82 13.29 1.17
CA GLY A 68 -0.83 14.47 0.33
C GLY A 68 -2.23 14.82 -0.19
N SER A 69 -2.27 15.59 -1.28
CA SER A 69 -3.52 15.90 -1.97
C SER A 69 -4.04 14.68 -2.73
N LEU A 70 -5.35 14.48 -2.70
CA LEU A 70 -6.05 13.48 -3.54
C LEU A 70 -6.70 14.11 -4.78
N GLU A 71 -6.56 15.43 -4.95
CA GLU A 71 -7.22 16.16 -6.04
C GLU A 71 -6.59 15.81 -7.40
N GLY A 72 -7.43 15.45 -8.37
CA GLY A 72 -7.00 15.26 -9.75
C GLY A 72 -6.18 13.99 -10.01
N ILE A 73 -6.16 13.04 -9.09
CA ILE A 73 -5.44 11.77 -9.29
C ILE A 73 -6.09 10.97 -10.41
N LEU A 74 -5.33 10.75 -11.48
CA LEU A 74 -5.76 9.93 -12.62
C LEU A 74 -5.34 8.47 -12.45
N ALA A 75 -4.10 8.24 -12.03
CA ALA A 75 -3.53 6.91 -11.82
C ALA A 75 -2.55 6.97 -10.65
N LEU A 76 -2.49 5.90 -9.87
CA LEU A 76 -1.52 5.72 -8.81
C LEU A 76 -0.38 4.83 -9.28
N MET A 77 0.84 5.24 -8.97
CA MET A 77 2.02 4.41 -9.10
C MET A 77 2.59 4.10 -7.71
N ILE A 78 2.13 3.00 -7.12
CA ILE A 78 2.62 2.56 -5.81
C ILE A 78 3.94 1.81 -5.99
N LYS A 79 4.97 2.28 -5.30
CA LYS A 79 6.26 1.62 -5.20
C LYS A 79 6.50 1.09 -3.80
N ILE A 80 6.95 -0.16 -3.74
CA ILE A 80 7.33 -0.86 -2.52
C ILE A 80 8.84 -1.09 -2.56
N ASN A 81 9.56 -0.56 -1.58
CA ASN A 81 11.00 -0.78 -1.42
C ASN A 81 11.23 -1.63 -0.18
N ASP A 82 12.07 -2.66 -0.31
CA ASP A 82 12.56 -3.44 0.83
C ASP A 82 13.61 -2.61 1.58
N VAL A 83 13.33 -2.33 2.85
CA VAL A 83 14.18 -1.58 3.79
C VAL A 83 14.50 -2.43 5.03
N SER A 84 14.27 -3.75 4.96
CA SER A 84 14.52 -4.68 6.10
C SER A 84 15.97 -4.70 6.58
N LYS A 85 16.91 -4.19 5.77
CA LYS A 85 18.33 -4.08 6.12
C LYS A 85 18.70 -2.77 6.82
N ASP A 86 17.79 -1.79 6.86
CA ASP A 86 18.06 -0.42 7.29
C ASP A 86 18.02 -0.25 8.83
N GLN A 87 18.11 -1.35 9.58
CA GLN A 87 18.11 -1.41 11.05
C GLN A 87 16.89 -0.75 11.71
N MET A 88 15.76 -0.65 10.98
CA MET A 88 14.50 -0.15 11.51
C MET A 88 13.75 -1.29 12.21
N GLU A 89 13.55 -1.16 13.52
CA GLU A 89 12.85 -2.19 14.30
C GLU A 89 11.39 -2.34 13.85
N ASP A 90 11.04 -3.58 13.46
CA ASP A 90 9.70 -4.00 13.03
C ASP A 90 9.17 -3.31 11.75
N ILE A 91 10.07 -2.82 10.89
CA ILE A 91 9.77 -2.22 9.58
C ILE A 91 10.55 -2.95 8.49
N ASN A 92 9.85 -3.38 7.44
CA ASN A 92 10.47 -4.09 6.32
C ASN A 92 10.29 -3.37 4.99
N TYR A 93 9.29 -2.50 4.86
CA TYR A 93 8.94 -1.88 3.59
C TYR A 93 8.74 -0.38 3.71
N ARG A 94 9.17 0.35 2.68
CA ARG A 94 8.82 1.74 2.45
C ARG A 94 7.89 1.84 1.25
N ILE A 95 6.70 2.39 1.49
CA ILE A 95 5.65 2.57 0.49
C ILE A 95 5.62 4.04 0.07
N VAL A 96 5.67 4.28 -1.22
CA VAL A 96 5.60 5.63 -1.80
C VAL A 96 4.75 5.59 -3.05
N GLU A 97 3.86 6.55 -3.17
CA GLU A 97 3.21 6.87 -4.45
C GLU A 97 4.11 7.86 -5.21
N GLU A 98 4.64 7.45 -6.37
CA GLU A 98 5.75 8.15 -7.04
C GLU A 98 5.34 9.36 -7.89
N GLU A 99 4.11 9.43 -8.42
CA GLU A 99 3.73 10.46 -9.39
C GLU A 99 3.15 11.71 -8.71
N ASN A 100 2.22 11.53 -7.79
CA ASN A 100 1.47 12.62 -7.18
C ASN A 100 1.84 12.85 -5.71
N LEU A 101 2.78 12.06 -5.16
CA LEU A 101 3.15 12.04 -3.74
C LEU A 101 1.94 11.94 -2.82
N THR A 102 0.93 11.18 -3.27
CA THR A 102 -0.38 11.06 -2.62
C THR A 102 -0.26 10.50 -1.22
N PHE A 103 0.60 9.51 -1.04
CA PHE A 103 0.93 8.99 0.27
C PHE A 103 2.34 8.42 0.31
N SER A 104 2.92 8.45 1.50
CA SER A 104 4.11 7.67 1.83
C SER A 104 4.10 7.24 3.28
N PHE A 105 4.63 6.06 3.55
CA PHE A 105 4.73 5.50 4.89
C PHE A 105 5.70 4.31 4.92
N TYR A 106 6.07 3.91 6.12
CA TYR A 106 6.76 2.65 6.37
C TYR A 106 5.77 1.62 6.88
N CYS A 107 5.96 0.34 6.57
CA CYS A 107 5.15 -0.73 7.16
C CYS A 107 5.98 -1.98 7.47
N LYS A 108 5.44 -2.80 8.37
CA LYS A 108 6.03 -4.10 8.72
C LYS A 108 5.82 -5.12 7.61
N ASP A 109 4.62 -5.16 7.06
CA ASP A 109 4.26 -6.13 6.02
C ASP A 109 3.17 -5.58 5.11
N PHE A 110 2.94 -6.24 3.97
CA PHE A 110 1.87 -5.91 3.05
C PHE A 110 1.28 -7.16 2.38
N ASP A 111 -0.01 -7.13 2.07
CA ASP A 111 -0.66 -8.19 1.29
C ASP A 111 -1.54 -7.58 0.21
N PHE A 112 -1.86 -8.36 -0.82
CA PHE A 112 -2.75 -7.93 -1.89
C PHE A 112 -3.56 -9.08 -2.48
N GLU A 113 -4.80 -8.77 -2.85
CA GLU A 113 -5.75 -9.73 -3.42
C GLU A 113 -6.66 -9.07 -4.44
N MET A 114 -7.20 -9.91 -5.34
CA MET A 114 -8.22 -9.54 -6.31
C MET A 114 -9.61 -9.74 -5.71
N ILE A 115 -10.48 -8.74 -5.77
CA ILE A 115 -11.85 -8.76 -5.24
C ILE A 115 -12.88 -8.31 -6.27
#